data_AF-A0A3Q9RPW5-F1
#
_entry.id   AF-A0A3Q9RPW5-F1
#
_cell.length_a   1.000
_cell.length_b   1.000
_cell.length_c   1.000
_cell.angle_alpha   90.00
_cell.angle_beta   90.00
_cell.angle_gamma   90.00
#
_symmetry.space_group_name_H-M   'P 1'
#
loop_
_entity.id
_entity.type
_entity.pdbx_description
1 polymer ?
#
loop_
_entity_poly.entity_id
_entity_poly.type
_entity_poly.pdbx_seq_one_letter_code
_entity_poly.pdbx_strand_id
1 'polypeptide(L)' 'MYESKETYRAAIQQAKDAGFLNLATDLSTEYYTTIPLLQKVLKENGFDASFTRCNQFVWIVEAQKL' A
#
# COMPACT_ATOMS: atom_id res chain seq x y z
N MET A 1 -2.35 -1.49 -0.19
CA MET A 1 -1.23 -0.51 -0.15
C MET A 1 -0.65 -0.46 1.26
N TYR A 2 0.55 0.07 1.41
CA TYR A 2 1.28 0.02 2.68
C TYR A 2 1.74 1.40 3.15
N GLU A 3 1.81 1.61 4.46
CA GLU A 3 2.24 2.89 5.03
C GLU A 3 3.72 3.17 4.74
N SER A 4 4.54 2.13 4.67
CA SER A 4 5.95 2.20 4.33
C SER A 4 6.47 0.92 3.66
N LYS A 5 7.70 0.96 3.14
CA LYS A 5 8.36 -0.24 2.59
C LYS A 5 8.60 -1.30 3.67
N GLU A 6 8.82 -0.87 4.90
CA GLU A 6 9.03 -1.73 6.06
C GLU A 6 7.74 -2.46 6.41
N THR A 7 6.60 -1.76 6.45
CA THR A 7 5.28 -2.40 6.69
C THR A 7 4.90 -3.39 5.58
N TYR A 8 5.28 -3.09 4.34
CA TYR A 8 5.08 -4.01 3.21
C TYR A 8 5.89 -5.30 3.36
N ARG A 9 7.19 -5.18 3.67
CA ARG A 9 8.07 -6.34 3.92
C ARG A 9 7.59 -7.16 5.11
N ALA A 10 7.13 -6.51 6.16
CA ALA A 10 6.57 -7.17 7.34
C ALA A 10 5.31 -7.98 6.99
N ALA A 11 4.40 -7.44 6.16
CA ALA A 11 3.21 -8.17 5.72
C ALA A 11 3.54 -9.44 4.92
N ILE A 12 4.54 -9.37 4.03
CA ILE A 12 5.04 -10.55 3.30
C ILE A 12 5.59 -11.60 4.27
N GLN A 13 6.41 -11.18 5.24
CA GLN A 13 7.00 -12.10 6.21
C GLN A 13 5.93 -12.75 7.10
N GLN A 14 4.97 -11.97 7.60
CA GLN A 14 3.85 -12.48 8.39
C GLN A 14 3.02 -13.51 7.60
N ALA A 15 2.78 -13.27 6.30
CA ALA A 15 2.08 -14.24 5.46
C ALA A 15 2.87 -15.55 5.31
N LYS A 16 4.21 -15.48 5.19
CA LYS A 16 5.08 -16.67 5.17
C LYS A 16 5.03 -17.42 6.49
N ASP A 17 5.18 -16.70 7.60
CA ASP A 17 5.21 -17.28 8.95
C ASP A 17 3.86 -17.94 9.31
N ALA A 18 2.76 -17.38 8.83
CA ALA A 18 1.42 -17.93 9.00
C ALA A 18 1.06 -19.06 8.02
N GLY A 19 1.97 -19.44 7.11
CA GLY A 19 1.72 -20.48 6.10
C GLY A 19 0.82 -20.06 4.94
N PHE A 20 0.50 -18.77 4.80
CA PHE A 20 -0.30 -18.22 3.71
C PHE A 20 0.54 -17.98 2.46
N LEU A 21 1.08 -19.06 1.88
CA LEU A 21 2.05 -18.98 0.78
C LEU A 21 1.50 -18.29 -0.47
N ASN A 22 0.22 -18.48 -0.79
CA ASN A 22 -0.41 -17.79 -1.93
C ASN A 22 -0.47 -16.27 -1.71
N LEU A 23 -0.78 -15.83 -0.49
CA LEU A 23 -0.77 -14.42 -0.13
C LEU A 23 0.67 -13.87 -0.16
N ALA A 24 1.64 -14.61 0.36
CA ALA A 24 3.04 -14.18 0.32
C ALA A 24 3.55 -14.01 -1.11
N THR A 25 3.14 -14.90 -2.03
CA THR A 25 3.44 -14.79 -3.47
C THR A 25 2.77 -13.57 -4.07
N ASP A 26 1.45 -13.39 -3.87
CA ASP A 26 0.68 -12.24 -4.36
C ASP A 26 1.31 -10.91 -3.91
N LEU A 27 1.59 -10.80 -2.61
CA LEU A 27 2.26 -9.65 -2.03
C LEU A 27 3.70 -9.46 -2.50
N SER A 28 4.32 -10.42 -3.19
CA SER A 28 5.70 -10.29 -3.70
C SER A 28 5.76 -10.08 -5.22
N THR A 29 4.71 -10.43 -5.96
CA THR A 29 4.66 -10.34 -7.44
C THR A 29 3.87 -9.14 -7.93
N GLU A 30 2.83 -8.74 -7.20
CA GLU A 30 1.97 -7.63 -7.59
C GLU A 30 2.58 -6.27 -7.22
N TYR A 31 2.23 -5.24 -7.98
CA TYR A 31 2.77 -3.88 -7.83
C TYR A 31 2.09 -3.08 -6.70
N TYR A 32 2.05 -3.63 -5.49
CA TYR A 32 1.54 -2.90 -4.33
C TYR A 32 2.49 -1.74 -3.97
N THR A 33 1.92 -0.53 -3.93
CA THR A 33 2.66 0.70 -3.62
C THR A 33 2.58 1.09 -2.14
N THR A 34 3.32 2.14 -1.77
CA THR A 34 3.27 2.78 -0.47
C THR A 34 2.54 4.12 -0.51
N ILE A 35 1.91 4.50 0.62
CA ILE A 35 1.23 5.79 0.76
C ILE A 35 2.15 6.98 0.42
N PRO A 36 3.40 7.06 0.94
CA PRO A 36 4.27 8.19 0.64
C PRO A 36 4.63 8.30 -0.85
N LEU A 37 4.79 7.18 -1.55
CA LEU A 37 5.07 7.18 -2.98
C LEU A 37 3.86 7.68 -3.78
N LEU A 38 2.67 7.15 -3.49
CA LEU A 38 1.46 7.56 -4.21
C LEU A 38 1.09 9.01 -3.92
N GLN A 39 1.23 9.46 -2.67
CA GLN A 39 1.00 10.86 -2.28
C GLN A 39 1.94 11.81 -3.02
N LYS A 40 3.24 11.45 -3.13
CA LYS A 40 4.21 12.22 -3.91
C LYS A 40 3.78 12.34 -5.37
N VAL A 41 3.45 11.21 -6.02
CA VAL A 41 3.04 11.18 -7.43
C VAL A 41 1.78 12.02 -7.67
N LEU A 42 0.77 11.91 -6.81
CA LEU A 42 -0.45 12.70 -6.92
C LEU A 42 -0.18 14.20 -6.76
N LYS A 43 0.64 14.58 -5.78
CA LYS A 43 1.04 15.98 -5.55
C LYS A 43 1.80 16.57 -6.72
N GLU A 44 2.75 15.83 -7.30
CA GLU A 44 3.49 16.24 -8.50
C GLU A 44 2.59 16.45 -9.72
N ASN A 45 1.41 15.83 -9.74
CA ASN A 45 0.41 15.96 -10.80
C ASN A 45 -0.74 16.94 -10.46
N GLY A 46 -0.58 17.75 -9.41
CA GLY A 46 -1.55 18.81 -9.05
C GLY A 46 -2.79 18.30 -8.33
N PHE A 47 -2.66 17.24 -7.53
CA PHE A 47 -3.71 16.74 -6.65
C PHE A 47 -3.28 16.81 -5.19
N ASP A 48 -4.21 17.14 -4.30
CA ASP A 48 -4.10 16.83 -2.88
C ASP A 48 -4.86 15.54 -2.58
N ALA A 49 -4.27 14.65 -1.79
CA ALA A 49 -4.78 13.30 -1.61
C ALA A 49 -4.88 12.90 -0.14
N SER A 50 -6.03 12.37 0.24
CA SER A 50 -6.30 11.78 1.55
C SER A 50 -6.36 10.25 1.46
N PHE A 51 -5.97 9.58 2.54
CA PHE A 51 -5.87 8.12 2.61
C PHE A 51 -6.61 7.64 3.84
N THR A 52 -7.67 6.85 3.64
CA THR A 52 -8.49 6.30 4.73
C THR A 52 -8.35 4.79 4.79
N ARG A 53 -7.89 4.26 5.93
CA ARG A 53 -7.71 2.81 6.11
C ARG A 53 -9.05 2.12 6.31
N CYS A 54 -9.32 1.08 5.51
CA CYS A 54 -10.52 0.26 5.65
C CYS A 54 -10.26 -1.01 6.44
N ASN A 55 -9.11 -1.66 6.19
CA ASN A 55 -8.67 -2.84 6.91
C ASN A 55 -7.14 -2.96 6.87
N GLN A 56 -6.62 -4.14 7.23
CA GLN A 56 -5.18 -4.35 7.29
C GLN A 56 -4.45 -4.11 5.95
N PHE A 57 -5.11 -4.36 4.81
CA PHE A 57 -4.53 -4.26 3.46
C PHE A 57 -5.13 -3.12 2.59
N VAL A 58 -6.40 -2.80 2.81
CA VAL A 58 -7.21 -1.95 1.92
C VAL A 58 -7.34 -0.55 2.47
N TRP A 59 -7.20 0.42 1.56
CA TRP A 59 -7.34 1.84 1.80
C TRP A 59 -8.21 2.46 0.70
N ILE A 60 -8.99 3.47 1.07
CA ILE A 60 -9.63 4.39 0.14
C ILE A 60 -8.68 5.58 -0.07
N VAL A 61 -8.46 5.96 -1.32
CA VAL A 61 -7.69 7.14 -1.70
C VAL A 61 -8.64 8.12 -2.35
N GLU A 62 -8.76 9.31 -1.77
CA GLU A 62 -9.53 10.42 -2.33
C GLU A 62 -8.56 11.52 -2.74
N ALA A 63 -8.57 11.89 -4.03
CA ALA A 63 -7.69 12.91 -4.58
C ALA A 63 -8.50 14.05 -5.18
N GLN A 64 -8.26 15.27 -4.70
CA GLN A 64 -8.89 16.49 -5.19
C GLN A 64 -7.90 17.30 -6.01
N LYS A 65 -8.32 17.75 -7.19
CA LYS A 65 -7.51 18.62 -8.04
C LYS A 65 -7.31 19.98 -7.36
N LEU A 66 -6.06 20.44 -7.32
CA LEU A 66 -5.67 21.78 -6.87
C LEU A 66 -6.10 22.87 -7.85
#